data_AF-A0A7W0XPL3-F1
#
_entry.id   AF-A0A7W0XPL3-F1
#
_cell.length_a   1.000
_cell.length_b   1.000
_cell.length_c   1.000
_cell.angle_alpha   90.00
_cell.angle_beta   90.00
_cell.angle_gamma   90.00
#
_symmetry.space_group_name_H-M   'P 1'
#
loop_
_entity.id
_entity.type
_entity.pdbx_description
1 polymer ?
#
loop_
_entity_poly.entity_id
_entity_poly.type
_entity_poly.pdbx_seq_one_letter_code
_entity_poly.pdbx_strand_id
1 'polypeptide(L)'
;MMKHALLTTAFVLATLSGALAQGAAKPTLVGTFTDWTMWSYTGSYTGSGEGKICYIYAEPSNMTPPKLDHGRVSFSITSSPAQGVQNEANFVTGYALREQTPVTVDIDGKKFTMFTQGDSAWLLDKSDEPQLLAAMKNGKKMVVSAQSRRGNKTTYNYSLSGVTAAADTMIAECQ
;
A
#
# COMPACT_ATOMS: atom_id res chain seq x y z
N MET A 1 -39.93 60.78 36.04
CA MET A 1 -38.62 61.43 36.26
C MET A 1 -37.68 60.40 36.86
N MET A 2 -36.39 60.50 36.51
CA MET A 2 -35.26 59.58 36.82
C MET A 2 -35.17 58.33 35.94
N LYS A 3 -34.03 57.92 35.40
CA LYS A 3 -32.78 58.54 34.89
C LYS A 3 -32.02 57.34 34.28
N HIS A 4 -31.41 57.51 33.11
CA HIS A 4 -30.70 56.44 32.40
C HIS A 4 -29.59 55.78 33.23
N ALA A 5 -29.40 54.47 33.06
CA ALA A 5 -28.11 53.82 33.21
C ALA A 5 -27.98 52.73 32.13
N LEU A 6 -27.17 53.03 31.11
CA LEU A 6 -26.65 52.05 30.16
C LEU A 6 -25.69 51.12 30.91
N LEU A 7 -25.78 49.81 30.66
CA LEU A 7 -24.72 48.85 30.94
C LEU A 7 -24.53 47.92 29.74
N THR A 8 -23.34 48.09 29.18
CA THR A 8 -22.66 47.52 28.03
C THR A 8 -22.18 46.08 28.26
N THR A 9 -22.29 45.24 27.21
CA THR A 9 -21.34 44.18 26.75
C THR A 9 -21.15 42.96 27.70
N ALA A 10 -21.31 41.71 27.26
CA ALA A 10 -20.45 41.08 26.26
C ALA A 10 -21.10 39.89 25.56
N PHE A 11 -21.02 39.90 24.23
CA PHE A 11 -21.28 38.77 23.36
C PHE A 11 -20.05 37.84 23.42
N VAL A 12 -20.18 36.68 24.05
CA VAL A 12 -19.12 35.66 24.05
C VAL A 12 -19.06 35.08 22.64
N LEU A 13 -18.08 35.51 21.86
CA LEU A 13 -17.74 34.95 20.56
C LEU A 13 -17.20 33.54 20.79
N ALA A 14 -18.03 32.51 20.60
CA ALA A 14 -17.58 31.13 20.53
C ALA A 14 -16.67 31.00 19.30
N THR A 15 -15.36 31.00 19.51
CA THR A 15 -14.39 30.72 18.47
C THR A 15 -14.58 29.28 18.03
N LEU A 16 -15.13 29.11 16.83
CA LEU A 16 -15.12 27.84 16.12
C LEU A 16 -13.67 27.34 16.07
N SER A 17 -13.40 26.27 16.81
CA SER A 17 -12.16 25.52 16.69
C SER A 17 -12.07 25.02 15.25
N GLY A 18 -11.20 25.63 14.46
CA GLY A 18 -10.82 25.10 13.16
C GLY A 18 -10.26 23.71 13.38
N ALA A 19 -11.01 22.69 12.98
CA ALA A 19 -10.49 21.35 12.86
C ALA A 19 -9.31 21.44 11.88
N LEU A 20 -8.10 21.29 12.39
CA LEU A 20 -6.92 21.07 11.56
C LEU A 20 -7.16 19.75 10.84
N ALA A 21 -7.63 19.83 9.60
CA ALA A 21 -7.51 18.72 8.66
C ALA A 21 -6.00 18.53 8.44
N GLN A 22 -5.40 17.64 9.22
CA GLN A 22 -4.06 17.14 8.94
C GLN A 22 -4.14 16.45 7.57
N GLY A 23 -3.72 17.15 6.53
CA GLY A 23 -3.68 16.60 5.18
C GLY A 23 -2.73 15.41 5.17
N ALA A 24 -3.24 14.23 4.78
CA ALA A 24 -2.41 13.06 4.56
C ALA A 24 -1.26 13.44 3.60
N ALA A 25 -0.02 13.09 3.98
CA ALA A 25 1.14 13.35 3.14
C ALA A 25 0.95 12.70 1.77
N LYS A 26 1.06 13.50 0.71
CA LYS A 26 0.93 12.99 -0.66
C LYS A 26 2.21 12.26 -1.06
N PRO A 27 2.13 11.01 -1.56
CA PRO A 27 3.29 10.31 -2.10
C PRO A 27 3.96 11.08 -3.23
N THR A 28 5.29 11.10 -3.19
CA THR A 28 6.16 11.66 -4.23
C THR A 28 6.73 10.52 -5.05
N LEU A 29 6.58 10.58 -6.38
CA LEU A 29 7.24 9.65 -7.29
C LEU A 29 8.74 9.93 -7.28
N VAL A 30 9.52 8.94 -6.90
CA VAL A 30 10.99 9.01 -6.91
C VAL A 30 11.54 8.55 -8.26
N GLY A 31 10.93 7.52 -8.86
CA GLY A 31 11.35 7.05 -10.17
C GLY A 31 10.44 6.00 -10.78
N THR A 32 10.57 5.85 -12.10
CA THR A 32 9.92 4.80 -12.89
C THR A 32 10.99 3.91 -13.50
N PHE A 33 10.88 2.60 -13.26
CA PHE A 33 11.82 1.56 -13.62
C PHE A 33 11.09 0.50 -14.44
N THR A 34 10.94 0.76 -15.73
CA THR A 34 10.15 -0.07 -16.65
C THR A 34 8.72 -0.25 -16.15
N ASP A 35 8.38 -1.41 -15.59
CA ASP A 35 7.01 -1.75 -15.17
C ASP A 35 6.75 -1.40 -13.69
N TRP A 36 7.78 -0.94 -12.96
CA TRP A 36 7.72 -0.64 -11.53
C TRP A 36 7.96 0.83 -11.27
N THR A 37 7.29 1.38 -10.28
CA THR A 37 7.49 2.75 -9.81
C THR A 37 7.96 2.73 -8.36
N MET A 38 8.81 3.66 -7.97
CA MET A 38 9.23 3.87 -6.59
C MET A 38 8.64 5.19 -6.10
N TRP A 39 7.98 5.15 -4.96
CA TRP A 39 7.35 6.29 -4.31
C TRP A 39 7.85 6.45 -2.88
N SER A 40 7.79 7.68 -2.36
CA SER A 40 8.05 7.95 -0.95
C SER A 40 7.11 8.99 -0.35
N TYR A 41 6.89 8.91 0.96
CA TYR A 41 6.23 9.94 1.76
C TYR A 41 6.69 9.84 3.22
N THR A 42 6.38 10.86 4.02
CA THR A 42 6.58 10.85 5.47
C THR A 42 5.23 10.58 6.15
N GLY A 43 5.20 9.64 7.10
CA GLY A 43 4.00 9.36 7.87
C GLY A 43 4.16 8.19 8.83
N SER A 44 3.04 7.74 9.40
CA SER A 44 2.97 6.59 10.31
C SER A 44 2.39 5.38 9.58
N TYR A 45 3.22 4.36 9.35
CA TYR A 45 2.88 3.07 8.74
C TYR A 45 2.40 2.04 9.79
N THR A 46 3.11 1.91 10.92
CA THR A 46 2.80 0.91 11.96
C THR A 46 2.05 1.49 13.16
N GLY A 47 1.87 2.82 13.21
CA GLY A 47 1.33 3.50 14.40
C GLY A 47 2.40 3.89 15.42
N SER A 48 3.68 3.59 15.18
CA SER A 48 4.78 3.85 16.12
C SER A 48 5.53 5.17 15.87
N GLY A 49 4.81 6.24 15.49
CA GLY A 49 5.39 7.54 15.15
C GLY A 49 5.58 7.76 13.64
N GLU A 50 6.07 8.93 13.26
CA GLU A 50 6.33 9.27 11.86
C GLU A 50 7.72 8.84 11.39
N GLY A 51 7.82 8.42 10.13
CA GLY A 51 9.08 8.14 9.46
C GLY A 51 8.93 8.20 7.94
N LYS A 52 10.07 8.14 7.23
CA LYS A 52 10.05 7.99 5.77
C LYS A 52 9.52 6.59 5.44
N ILE A 53 8.60 6.54 4.48
CA ILE A 53 7.99 5.33 3.96
C ILE A 53 8.26 5.34 2.46
N CYS A 54 8.88 4.28 1.97
CA CYS A 54 9.15 4.08 0.56
C CYS A 54 8.48 2.80 0.11
N TYR A 55 7.97 2.78 -1.12
CA TYR A 55 7.40 1.57 -1.67
C TYR A 55 7.64 1.50 -3.17
N ILE A 56 7.88 0.28 -3.65
CA ILE A 56 7.77 -0.02 -5.08
C ILE A 56 6.37 -0.50 -5.39
N TYR A 57 5.85 -0.15 -6.55
CA TYR A 57 4.46 -0.40 -6.95
C TYR A 57 4.39 -0.78 -8.43
N ALA A 58 3.55 -1.78 -8.72
CA ALA A 58 3.16 -2.14 -10.07
C ALA A 58 1.69 -2.57 -10.15
N GLU A 59 1.09 -2.34 -11.32
CA GLU A 59 -0.19 -2.90 -11.73
C GLU A 59 0.05 -4.12 -12.63
N PRO A 60 -0.87 -5.11 -12.67
CA PRO A 60 -0.66 -6.29 -13.49
C PRO A 60 -0.78 -5.95 -14.98
N SER A 61 0.08 -6.54 -15.79
CA SER A 61 0.01 -6.43 -17.26
C SER A 61 -1.18 -7.17 -17.86
N ASN A 62 -1.79 -8.10 -17.10
CA ASN A 62 -2.97 -8.83 -17.51
C ASN A 62 -3.80 -9.27 -16.29
N MET A 63 -5.12 -9.15 -16.41
CA MET A 63 -6.10 -9.57 -15.41
C MET A 63 -7.07 -10.59 -16.02
N THR A 64 -7.34 -11.67 -15.30
CA THR A 64 -8.28 -12.72 -15.74
C THR A 64 -9.25 -13.12 -14.64
N PRO A 65 -10.50 -13.47 -14.98
CA PRO A 65 -11.14 -13.43 -16.31
C PRO A 65 -11.47 -12.00 -16.79
N PRO A 66 -11.27 -11.67 -18.08
CA PRO A 66 -11.38 -10.30 -18.59
C PRO A 66 -12.79 -9.69 -18.55
N LYS A 67 -13.82 -10.50 -18.31
CA LYS A 67 -15.22 -10.03 -18.22
C LYS A 67 -15.60 -9.55 -16.82
N LEU A 68 -14.76 -9.77 -15.82
CA LEU A 68 -15.01 -9.30 -14.47
C LEU A 68 -14.51 -7.87 -14.31
N ASP A 69 -15.21 -7.09 -13.49
CA ASP A 69 -14.64 -5.86 -12.95
C ASP A 69 -13.66 -6.21 -11.83
N HIS A 70 -12.38 -5.92 -12.08
CA HIS A 70 -11.28 -6.16 -11.15
C HIS A 70 -11.00 -4.94 -10.25
N GLY A 71 -11.53 -3.76 -10.59
CA GLY A 71 -11.12 -2.49 -10.02
C GLY A 71 -9.61 -2.24 -10.15
N ARG A 72 -9.02 -1.47 -9.22
CA ARG A 72 -7.57 -1.28 -9.16
C ARG A 72 -6.91 -2.46 -8.48
N VAL A 73 -5.89 -3.02 -9.11
CA VAL A 73 -5.16 -4.17 -8.59
C VAL A 73 -3.68 -3.86 -8.63
N SER A 74 -2.99 -4.08 -7.52
CA SER A 74 -1.59 -3.71 -7.39
C SER A 74 -0.81 -4.70 -6.53
N PHE A 75 0.48 -4.75 -6.80
CA PHE A 75 1.45 -5.40 -5.92
C PHE A 75 2.50 -4.37 -5.52
N SER A 76 2.87 -4.36 -4.25
CA SER A 76 3.88 -3.44 -3.71
C SER A 76 4.80 -4.12 -2.71
N ILE A 77 6.03 -3.61 -2.60
CA ILE A 77 6.93 -3.89 -1.48
C ILE A 77 7.17 -2.55 -0.77
N THR A 78 6.96 -2.51 0.53
CA THR A 78 7.13 -1.32 1.36
C THR A 78 8.33 -1.46 2.29
N SER A 79 9.05 -0.36 2.50
CA SER A 79 10.11 -0.21 3.49
C SER A 79 9.87 1.05 4.33
N SER A 80 9.97 0.92 5.65
CA SER A 80 10.04 2.02 6.61
C SER A 80 10.88 1.60 7.82
N PRO A 81 12.23 1.67 7.71
CA PRO A 81 13.13 1.20 8.75
C PRO A 81 12.94 1.87 10.11
N ALA A 82 12.64 3.17 10.12
CA ALA A 82 12.32 3.93 11.34
C ALA A 82 11.12 3.37 12.11
N GLN A 83 10.26 2.60 11.43
CA GLN A 83 9.06 1.97 11.97
C GLN A 83 9.19 0.43 12.04
N GLY A 84 10.40 -0.11 11.86
CA GLY A 84 10.69 -1.53 11.96
C GLY A 84 10.30 -2.37 10.73
N VAL A 85 9.92 -1.74 9.63
CA VAL A 85 9.51 -2.44 8.39
C VAL A 85 10.65 -2.41 7.38
N GLN A 86 11.23 -3.58 7.10
CA GLN A 86 12.33 -3.69 6.12
C GLN A 86 11.81 -3.91 4.71
N ASN A 87 10.99 -4.95 4.54
CA ASN A 87 10.30 -5.30 3.30
C ASN A 87 8.96 -5.89 3.70
N GLU A 88 7.86 -5.26 3.33
CA GLU A 88 6.52 -5.85 3.50
C GLU A 88 5.83 -5.90 2.15
N ALA A 89 5.53 -7.12 1.70
CA ALA A 89 4.80 -7.35 0.48
C ALA A 89 3.31 -7.23 0.71
N ASN A 90 2.67 -6.47 -0.17
CA ASN A 90 1.23 -6.28 -0.15
C ASN A 90 0.63 -6.42 -1.54
N PHE A 91 -0.47 -7.15 -1.61
CA PHE A 91 -1.29 -7.31 -2.79
C PHE A 91 -2.67 -6.73 -2.50
N VAL A 92 -3.10 -5.77 -3.32
CA VAL A 92 -4.40 -5.09 -3.17
C VAL A 92 -5.25 -5.36 -4.40
N THR A 93 -6.53 -5.60 -4.19
CA THR A 93 -7.52 -5.78 -5.26
C THR A 93 -8.62 -4.73 -5.17
N GLY A 94 -9.38 -4.54 -6.25
CA GLY A 94 -10.52 -3.63 -6.28
C GLY A 94 -11.80 -4.23 -5.68
N TYR A 95 -11.70 -5.37 -4.99
CA TYR A 95 -12.82 -6.08 -4.41
C TYR A 95 -12.40 -6.81 -3.13
N ALA A 96 -13.37 -7.14 -2.28
CA ALA A 96 -13.06 -7.97 -1.10
C ALA A 96 -12.61 -9.38 -1.52
N LEU A 97 -11.44 -9.81 -1.04
CA LEU A 97 -10.91 -11.16 -1.14
C LEU A 97 -11.73 -12.12 -0.28
N ARG A 98 -11.69 -13.40 -0.63
CA ARG A 98 -12.34 -14.44 0.16
C ARG A 98 -11.48 -14.76 1.38
N GLU A 99 -12.05 -14.54 2.56
CA GLU A 99 -11.41 -14.89 3.82
C GLU A 99 -11.05 -16.38 3.89
N GLN A 100 -9.96 -16.67 4.60
CA GLN A 100 -9.41 -18.02 4.81
C GLN A 100 -9.01 -18.76 3.52
N THR A 101 -9.07 -18.10 2.36
CA THR A 101 -8.57 -18.62 1.10
C THR A 101 -7.31 -17.84 0.73
N PRO A 102 -6.12 -18.45 0.81
CA PRO A 102 -4.89 -17.71 0.61
C PRO A 102 -4.77 -17.19 -0.82
N VAL A 103 -4.10 -16.05 -0.95
CA VAL A 103 -3.56 -15.59 -2.23
C VAL A 103 -2.22 -16.32 -2.45
N THR A 104 -1.97 -16.77 -3.68
CA THR A 104 -0.69 -17.39 -4.05
C THR A 104 0.08 -16.49 -5.00
N VAL A 105 1.32 -16.18 -4.66
CA VAL A 105 2.28 -15.49 -5.53
C VAL A 105 3.24 -16.53 -6.08
N ASP A 106 3.33 -16.65 -7.40
CA ASP A 106 4.23 -17.55 -8.11
C ASP A 106 5.23 -16.75 -8.93
N ILE A 107 6.52 -16.84 -8.60
CA ILE A 107 7.61 -16.20 -9.31
C ILE A 107 8.44 -17.29 -9.97
N ASP A 108 8.28 -17.44 -11.28
CA ASP A 108 8.97 -18.44 -12.11
C ASP A 108 8.97 -19.86 -11.49
N GLY A 109 7.88 -20.27 -10.85
CA GLY A 109 7.70 -21.57 -10.20
C GLY A 109 7.90 -21.58 -8.68
N LYS A 110 8.52 -20.55 -8.11
CA LYS A 110 8.65 -20.40 -6.64
C LYS A 110 7.40 -19.76 -6.07
N LYS A 111 6.74 -20.47 -5.15
CA LYS A 111 5.43 -20.06 -4.60
C LYS A 111 5.55 -19.48 -3.19
N PHE A 112 4.78 -18.44 -2.95
CA PHE A 112 4.59 -17.79 -1.65
C PHE A 112 3.10 -17.70 -1.34
N THR A 113 2.76 -17.85 -0.07
CA THR A 113 1.38 -17.85 0.41
C THR A 113 1.10 -16.56 1.16
N MET A 114 -0.02 -15.91 0.84
CA MET A 114 -0.46 -14.68 1.47
C MET A 114 -1.79 -14.90 2.18
N PHE A 115 -1.94 -14.37 3.40
CA PHE A 115 -3.22 -14.31 4.08
C PHE A 115 -4.03 -13.09 3.60
N THR A 116 -5.35 -13.21 3.59
CA THR A 116 -6.26 -12.19 3.09
C THR A 116 -6.94 -11.43 4.23
N GLN A 117 -7.09 -10.12 4.09
CA GLN A 117 -7.93 -9.29 4.96
C GLN A 117 -8.55 -8.16 4.13
N GLY A 118 -9.89 -8.12 4.08
CA GLY A 118 -10.60 -7.14 3.26
C GLY A 118 -10.32 -7.35 1.77
N ASP A 119 -9.76 -6.33 1.12
CA ASP A 119 -9.35 -6.32 -0.28
C ASP A 119 -7.84 -6.57 -0.49
N SER A 120 -7.13 -6.82 0.61
CA SER A 120 -5.67 -6.84 0.67
C SER A 120 -5.13 -8.18 1.17
N ALA A 121 -3.88 -8.48 0.83
CA ALA A 121 -3.17 -9.67 1.28
C ALA A 121 -1.71 -9.37 1.58
N TRP A 122 -1.14 -10.10 2.54
CA TRP A 122 0.26 -10.02 2.98
C TRP A 122 0.83 -11.43 3.13
N LEU A 123 2.15 -11.60 3.09
CA LEU A 123 2.76 -12.92 3.31
C LEU A 123 2.28 -13.54 4.63
N LEU A 124 1.94 -14.83 4.56
CA LEU A 124 1.51 -15.61 5.72
C LEU A 124 2.64 -15.73 6.75
N ASP A 125 3.86 -15.95 6.27
CA ASP A 125 5.07 -15.93 7.08
C ASP A 125 5.90 -14.68 6.72
N LYS A 126 6.04 -13.76 7.67
CA LYS A 126 6.85 -12.54 7.47
C LYS A 126 8.34 -12.84 7.29
N SER A 127 8.81 -14.02 7.73
CA SER A 127 10.20 -14.43 7.53
C SER A 127 10.53 -14.78 6.08
N ASP A 128 9.52 -14.88 5.20
CA ASP A 128 9.67 -15.09 3.75
C ASP A 128 9.85 -13.79 2.95
N GLU A 129 9.68 -12.62 3.57
CA GLU A 129 9.78 -11.32 2.88
C GLU A 129 11.12 -11.13 2.13
N PRO A 130 12.30 -11.41 2.73
CA PRO A 130 13.57 -11.37 2.01
C PRO A 130 13.64 -12.34 0.82
N GLN A 131 13.05 -13.52 0.96
CA GLN A 131 13.06 -14.62 -0.01
C GLN A 131 12.14 -14.31 -1.19
N LEU A 132 11.02 -13.62 -0.93
CA LEU A 132 10.13 -13.08 -1.95
C LEU A 132 10.84 -11.97 -2.73
N LEU A 133 11.39 -10.95 -2.06
CA LEU A 133 12.07 -9.86 -2.75
C LEU A 133 13.26 -10.38 -3.58
N ALA A 134 14.05 -11.31 -3.03
CA ALA A 134 15.12 -11.96 -3.77
C ALA A 134 14.61 -12.75 -4.99
N ALA A 135 13.48 -13.43 -4.88
CA ALA A 135 12.86 -14.10 -6.02
C ALA A 135 12.39 -13.09 -7.07
N MET A 136 11.78 -11.96 -6.66
CA MET A 136 11.34 -10.92 -7.58
C MET A 136 12.52 -10.28 -8.32
N LYS A 137 13.65 -10.01 -7.63
CA LYS A 137 14.86 -9.44 -8.24
C LYS A 137 15.53 -10.35 -9.27
N ASN A 138 15.43 -11.67 -9.07
CA ASN A 138 16.04 -12.67 -9.96
C ASN A 138 15.06 -13.23 -11.01
N GLY A 139 13.77 -13.01 -10.82
CA GLY A 139 12.70 -13.52 -11.66
C GLY A 139 12.38 -12.62 -12.85
N LYS A 140 11.55 -13.14 -13.75
CA LYS A 140 11.07 -12.44 -14.95
C LYS A 140 9.57 -12.21 -14.91
N LYS A 141 8.83 -13.18 -14.36
CA LYS A 141 7.38 -13.14 -14.30
C LYS A 141 6.89 -13.46 -12.91
N MET A 142 5.86 -12.74 -12.47
CA MET A 142 5.10 -13.05 -11.27
C MET A 142 3.62 -13.26 -11.63
N VAL A 143 3.02 -14.30 -11.07
CA VAL A 143 1.60 -14.62 -11.21
C VAL A 143 0.96 -14.63 -9.83
N VAL A 144 -0.03 -13.77 -9.62
CA VAL A 144 -0.80 -13.72 -8.38
C VAL A 144 -2.18 -14.34 -8.62
N SER A 145 -2.50 -15.38 -7.87
CA SER A 145 -3.80 -16.06 -7.92
C SER A 145 -4.59 -15.78 -6.65
N ALA A 146 -5.83 -15.34 -6.83
CA ALA A 146 -6.72 -14.92 -5.76
C ALA A 146 -8.15 -15.44 -5.98
N GLN A 147 -8.98 -15.33 -4.94
CA GLN A 147 -10.41 -15.56 -5.04
C GLN A 147 -11.16 -14.40 -4.40
N SER A 148 -12.09 -13.80 -5.12
CA SER A 148 -13.00 -12.79 -4.56
C SER A 148 -13.94 -13.42 -3.54
N ARG A 149 -14.46 -12.63 -2.59
CA ARG A 149 -15.48 -13.05 -1.62
C ARG A 149 -16.73 -13.65 -2.28
N ARG A 150 -17.01 -13.27 -3.54
CA ARG A 150 -18.11 -13.80 -4.36
C ARG A 150 -17.81 -15.18 -4.99
N GLY A 151 -16.61 -15.72 -4.78
CA GLY A 151 -16.20 -17.04 -5.28
C GLY A 151 -15.48 -17.01 -6.64
N ASN A 152 -15.42 -15.86 -7.33
CA ASN A 152 -14.70 -15.77 -8.60
C ASN A 152 -13.20 -15.95 -8.38
N LYS A 153 -12.59 -16.91 -9.10
CA LYS A 153 -11.14 -17.07 -9.18
C LYS A 153 -10.57 -16.03 -10.14
N THR A 154 -9.49 -15.39 -9.74
CA THR A 154 -8.85 -14.30 -10.47
C THR A 154 -7.35 -14.51 -10.52
N THR A 155 -6.74 -14.17 -11.66
CA THR A 155 -5.29 -14.29 -11.82
C THR A 155 -4.72 -13.03 -12.47
N TYR A 156 -3.58 -12.60 -11.95
CA TYR A 156 -2.90 -11.36 -12.29
C TYR A 156 -1.47 -11.65 -12.69
N ASN A 157 -1.06 -11.23 -13.88
CA ASN A 157 0.31 -11.39 -14.35
C ASN A 157 1.07 -10.06 -14.19
N TYR A 158 2.28 -10.12 -13.67
CA TYR A 158 3.19 -9.00 -13.54
C TYR A 158 4.51 -9.34 -14.25
N SER A 159 5.04 -8.35 -14.98
CA SER A 159 6.44 -8.36 -15.40
C SER A 159 7.31 -7.96 -14.22
N LEU A 160 8.44 -8.64 -14.04
CA LEU A 160 9.44 -8.27 -13.03
C LEU A 160 10.55 -7.37 -13.61
N SER A 161 10.38 -6.90 -14.85
CA SER A 161 11.31 -5.96 -15.47
C SER A 161 11.39 -4.67 -14.67
N GLY A 162 12.61 -4.30 -14.26
CA GLY A 162 12.86 -3.09 -13.47
C GLY A 162 12.72 -3.24 -11.96
N VAL A 163 12.26 -4.38 -11.43
CA VAL A 163 12.12 -4.60 -9.97
C VAL A 163 13.43 -4.39 -9.23
N THR A 164 14.54 -4.93 -9.75
CA THR A 164 15.85 -4.80 -9.09
C THR A 164 16.25 -3.35 -8.91
N ALA A 165 16.15 -2.54 -9.96
CA ALA A 165 16.46 -1.12 -9.89
C ALA A 165 15.51 -0.38 -8.94
N ALA A 166 14.21 -0.64 -9.02
CA ALA A 166 13.23 -0.03 -8.13
C ALA A 166 13.47 -0.37 -6.66
N ALA A 167 13.74 -1.64 -6.35
CA ALA A 167 14.00 -2.12 -5.00
C ALA A 167 15.31 -1.58 -4.43
N ASP A 168 16.36 -1.51 -5.24
CA ASP A 168 17.64 -0.95 -4.82
C ASP A 168 17.52 0.55 -4.56
N THR A 169 16.75 1.29 -5.38
CA THR A 169 16.41 2.69 -5.10
C THR A 169 15.56 2.83 -3.84
N MET A 170 14.56 1.96 -3.62
CA MET A 170 13.76 1.96 -2.40
C MET A 170 14.62 1.81 -1.14
N ILE A 171 15.56 0.87 -1.16
CA ILE A 171 16.47 0.62 -0.05
C ILE A 171 17.38 1.83 0.16
N ALA A 172 17.99 2.37 -0.90
CA ALA A 172 18.88 3.53 -0.79
C ALA A 172 18.17 4.79 -0.27
N GLU A 173 16.89 4.95 -0.62
CA GLU A 173 16.11 6.13 -0.23
C GLU A 173 15.54 6.04 1.19
N CYS A 174 15.20 4.86 1.68
CA CYS A 174 14.57 4.68 2.99
C CYS A 174 15.50 4.18 4.09
N GLN A 175 16.78 3.92 3.80
CA GLN A 175 17.80 3.61 4.80
C GLN A 175 18.01 4.72 5.83
#